data_AF-A0A952WXU9-F1
#
_entry.id   AF-A0A952WXU9-F1
#
_cell.length_a   1.000
_cell.length_b   1.000
_cell.length_c   1.000
_cell.angle_alpha   90.00
_cell.angle_beta   90.00
_cell.angle_gamma   90.00
#
_symmetry.space_group_name_H-M   'P 1'
#
loop_
_entity.id
_entity.type
_entity.pdbx_description
1 polymer ?
#
loop_
_entity_poly.entity_id
_entity_poly.type
_entity_poly.pdbx_seq_one_letter_code
_entity_poly.pdbx_strand_id
1 'polypeptide(L)'
;MGGAAVRENQSDIAALQAGLKARKPARDGLRLYTADFDSVSLAGFYRGRSAFLILSGPSLTQVDLSQLNRRGIVTMSVNNSWSVHRPTLWTCVDDPGRFIDTGWKDPGILKFVPTCCWDKRLRIQNPDGTMRNSAFRVRQMPSVLFFRRADHFDHERFLTGDSVPWGNDAKHADSLGITGKRSVMLVALRLLHHLGFGTVYLLGCDFKMAADRRYAFDEHRAPNAIRHNNVLYDSLARRFEALRPHFDKHRFRVINCSPGSELQAFDRMDFDAAVKAASAECGKPVSTQGWYEPNPKPQEAAR
;
A
#
# COMPACT_ATOMS: atom_id res chain seq x y z
N MET A 1 26.08 35.62 37.93
CA MET A 1 26.73 34.83 36.87
C MET A 1 25.69 33.86 36.31
N GLY A 2 24.93 34.32 35.32
CA GLY A 2 23.93 33.51 34.62
C GLY A 2 24.42 33.23 33.20
N GLY A 3 24.25 32.00 32.73
CA GLY A 3 24.61 31.66 31.35
C GLY A 3 24.92 30.19 31.10
N ALA A 4 24.26 29.26 31.78
CA ALA A 4 24.25 27.84 31.41
C ALA A 4 22.80 27.40 31.18
N ALA A 5 22.15 28.01 30.19
CA ALA A 5 20.83 27.60 29.76
C ALA A 5 20.79 27.58 28.22
N VAL A 6 20.36 26.44 27.67
CA VAL A 6 19.92 26.24 26.28
C VAL A 6 21.02 26.10 25.20
N ARG A 7 21.80 25.01 25.25
CA ARG A 7 22.56 24.49 24.08
C ARG A 7 22.04 23.13 23.57
N GLU A 8 21.02 22.57 24.20
CA GLU A 8 20.44 21.31 23.77
C GLU A 8 19.60 21.57 22.52
N ASN A 9 19.98 20.95 21.40
CA ASN A 9 19.23 20.89 20.13
C ASN A 9 19.46 22.03 19.10
N GLN A 10 20.50 22.87 19.24
CA GLN A 10 20.80 23.88 18.20
C GLN A 10 21.07 23.27 16.82
N SER A 11 21.71 22.10 16.76
CA SER A 11 21.93 21.35 15.51
C SER A 11 20.63 20.90 14.85
N ASP A 12 19.69 20.39 15.65
CA ASP A 12 18.42 19.87 15.15
C ASP A 12 17.51 21.01 14.68
N ILE A 13 17.52 22.13 15.41
CA ILE A 13 16.82 23.35 15.00
C ILE A 13 17.39 23.87 13.68
N ALA A 14 18.72 23.93 13.54
CA ALA A 14 19.35 24.35 12.30
C ALA A 14 19.00 23.43 11.12
N ALA A 15 19.02 22.11 11.34
CA ALA A 15 18.62 21.12 10.33
C ALA A 15 17.14 21.26 9.94
N LEU A 16 16.25 21.47 10.92
CA LEU A 16 14.83 21.71 10.66
C LEU A 16 14.61 22.97 9.82
N GLN A 17 15.27 24.07 10.18
CA GLN A 17 15.19 25.33 9.42
C GLN A 17 15.72 25.17 7.99
N ALA A 18 16.84 24.47 7.81
CA ALA A 18 17.38 24.17 6.49
C ALA A 18 16.41 23.32 5.65
N GLY A 19 15.82 22.28 6.26
CA GLY A 19 14.83 21.42 5.60
C GLY A 19 13.57 22.18 5.20
N LEU A 20 13.07 23.08 6.06
CA LEU A 20 11.92 23.94 5.74
C LEU A 20 12.21 24.90 4.58
N LYS A 21 13.42 25.47 4.51
CA LYS A 21 13.86 26.31 3.38
C LYS A 21 13.97 25.53 2.07
N ALA A 22 14.38 24.26 2.12
CA ALA A 22 14.51 23.39 0.95
C ALA A 22 13.18 22.75 0.50
N ARG A 23 12.12 22.88 1.30
CA ARG A 23 10.83 22.23 1.06
C ARG A 23 10.18 22.77 -0.21
N LYS A 24 9.92 21.87 -1.17
CA LYS A 24 9.00 22.14 -2.28
C LYS A 24 7.57 21.85 -1.81
N PRO A 25 6.56 22.63 -2.25
CA PRO A 25 5.16 22.29 -2.00
C PRO A 25 4.87 20.84 -2.41
N ALA A 26 4.08 20.13 -1.60
CA ALA A 26 3.63 18.79 -1.98
C ALA A 26 2.89 18.89 -3.31
N ARG A 27 3.25 18.02 -4.26
CA ARG A 27 2.70 18.06 -5.62
C ARG A 27 1.28 17.49 -5.70
N ASP A 28 0.87 16.69 -4.72
CA ASP A 28 -0.49 16.18 -4.60
C ASP A 28 -1.16 16.66 -3.29
N GLY A 29 -2.47 16.89 -3.35
CA GLY A 29 -3.26 17.42 -2.24
C GLY A 29 -3.69 16.38 -1.20
N LEU A 30 -3.30 15.11 -1.38
CA LEU A 30 -3.76 14.00 -0.56
C LEU A 30 -3.25 14.14 0.88
N ARG A 31 -4.18 14.03 1.84
CA ARG A 31 -3.89 14.07 3.27
C ARG A 31 -4.27 12.75 3.92
N LEU A 32 -3.46 12.36 4.90
CA LEU A 32 -3.78 11.27 5.82
C LEU A 32 -4.12 11.87 7.18
N TYR A 33 -4.88 11.14 7.98
CA TYR A 33 -5.36 11.61 9.27
C TYR A 33 -5.13 10.58 10.37
N THR A 34 -4.77 11.02 11.57
CA THR A 34 -4.79 10.18 12.78
C THR A 34 -6.23 9.88 13.20
N ALA A 35 -6.40 9.07 14.26
CA ALA A 35 -7.71 8.84 14.88
C ALA A 35 -8.37 10.11 15.42
N ASP A 36 -7.57 11.13 15.77
CA ASP A 36 -8.03 12.43 16.26
C ASP A 36 -8.12 13.48 15.14
N PHE A 37 -7.99 13.05 13.88
CA PHE A 37 -8.01 13.89 12.68
C PHE A 37 -6.85 14.88 12.51
N ASP A 38 -5.73 14.65 13.20
CA ASP A 38 -4.49 15.38 12.89
C ASP A 38 -3.99 15.01 11.50
N SER A 39 -3.65 16.02 10.70
CA SER A 39 -3.10 15.79 9.36
C SER A 39 -1.68 15.23 9.45
N VAL A 40 -1.47 14.05 8.87
CA VAL A 40 -0.17 13.42 8.66
C VAL A 40 0.16 13.40 7.17
N SER A 41 1.41 13.70 6.83
CA SER A 41 1.90 13.59 5.46
C SER A 41 2.94 12.48 5.36
N LEU A 42 2.59 11.39 4.68
CA LEU A 42 3.54 10.34 4.27
C LEU A 42 3.91 10.44 2.78
N ALA A 43 3.68 11.62 2.18
CA ALA A 43 3.99 11.89 0.79
C ALA A 43 5.48 11.67 0.51
N GLY A 44 5.80 10.71 -0.36
CA GLY A 44 7.18 10.38 -0.70
C GLY A 44 7.99 9.72 0.43
N PHE A 45 7.35 9.13 1.44
CA PHE A 45 8.04 8.49 2.57
C PHE A 45 8.97 7.34 2.13
N TYR A 46 8.57 6.59 1.10
CA TYR A 46 9.34 5.51 0.47
C TYR A 46 9.90 5.92 -0.91
N ARG A 47 10.27 7.21 -1.07
CA ARG A 47 10.67 7.80 -2.36
C ARG A 47 11.62 6.91 -3.17
N GLY A 48 11.19 6.50 -4.35
CA GLY A 48 11.98 5.75 -5.32
C GLY A 48 12.17 4.27 -4.99
N ARG A 49 11.62 3.77 -3.88
CA ARG A 49 11.70 2.35 -3.50
C ARG A 49 10.66 1.51 -4.23
N SER A 50 10.75 0.20 -4.07
CA SER A 50 9.77 -0.76 -4.57
C SER A 50 8.92 -1.35 -3.45
N ALA A 51 7.69 -1.76 -3.80
CA ALA A 51 6.82 -2.53 -2.92
C ALA A 51 6.21 -3.73 -3.67
N PHE A 52 5.88 -4.79 -2.93
CA PHE A 52 4.98 -5.83 -3.43
C PHE A 52 3.55 -5.53 -2.99
N LEU A 53 2.62 -5.47 -3.95
CA LEU A 53 1.19 -5.41 -3.69
C LEU A 53 0.59 -6.81 -3.75
N ILE A 54 0.22 -7.33 -2.59
CA ILE A 54 -0.33 -8.67 -2.38
C ILE A 54 -1.86 -8.57 -2.44
N LEU A 55 -2.44 -9.13 -3.50
CA LEU A 55 -3.88 -9.23 -3.71
C LEU A 55 -4.38 -10.56 -3.16
N SER A 56 -5.55 -11.05 -3.59
CA SER A 56 -6.17 -12.25 -2.98
C SER A 56 -6.21 -13.47 -3.89
N GLY A 57 -5.71 -13.37 -5.12
CA GLY A 57 -5.82 -14.46 -6.09
C GLY A 57 -4.95 -15.67 -5.72
N PRO A 58 -5.33 -16.87 -6.20
CA PRO A 58 -4.76 -18.14 -5.76
C PRO A 58 -3.34 -18.37 -6.25
N SER A 59 -2.85 -17.59 -7.24
CA SER A 59 -1.45 -17.64 -7.67
C SER A 59 -0.45 -17.35 -6.53
N LEU A 60 -0.90 -16.76 -5.41
CA LEU A 60 -0.08 -16.61 -4.20
C LEU A 60 0.45 -17.94 -3.65
N THR A 61 -0.26 -19.06 -3.84
CA THR A 61 0.18 -20.36 -3.34
C THR A 61 1.24 -21.02 -4.22
N GLN A 62 1.61 -20.38 -5.34
CA GLN A 62 2.55 -20.91 -6.33
C GLN A 62 3.95 -20.28 -6.20
N VAL A 63 4.15 -19.40 -5.24
CA VAL A 63 5.43 -18.69 -5.02
C VAL A 63 5.86 -18.80 -3.57
N ASP A 64 7.17 -18.75 -3.31
CA ASP A 64 7.71 -18.75 -1.96
C ASP A 64 7.61 -17.34 -1.32
N LEU A 65 6.49 -17.09 -0.66
CA LEU A 65 6.23 -15.82 0.04
C LEU A 65 7.21 -15.56 1.19
N SER A 66 7.96 -16.55 1.68
CA SER A 66 8.97 -16.32 2.73
C SER A 66 10.11 -15.41 2.23
N GLN A 67 10.35 -15.37 0.93
CA GLN A 67 11.34 -14.47 0.31
C GLN A 67 11.02 -12.98 0.51
N LEU A 68 9.75 -12.64 0.75
CA LEU A 68 9.33 -11.27 1.03
C LEU A 68 9.81 -10.74 2.39
N ASN A 69 10.33 -11.61 3.26
CA ASN A 69 10.87 -11.22 4.57
C ASN A 69 12.31 -10.66 4.49
N ARG A 70 12.91 -10.60 3.29
CA ARG A 70 14.27 -10.04 3.10
C ARG A 70 14.30 -8.54 3.41
N ARG A 71 15.44 -8.06 3.90
CA ARG A 71 15.67 -6.62 4.12
C ARG A 71 15.47 -5.84 2.81
N GLY A 72 14.92 -4.63 2.94
CA GLY A 72 14.64 -3.74 1.80
C GLY A 72 13.30 -4.00 1.10
N ILE A 73 12.62 -5.11 1.41
CA ILE A 73 11.30 -5.41 0.85
C ILE A 73 10.21 -4.79 1.71
N VAL A 74 9.33 -4.01 1.08
CA VAL A 74 8.07 -3.54 1.67
C VAL A 74 6.91 -4.25 0.98
N THR A 75 5.95 -4.72 1.77
CA THR A 75 4.75 -5.40 1.27
C THR A 75 3.50 -4.62 1.65
N MET A 76 2.52 -4.57 0.75
CA MET A 76 1.19 -4.05 1.00
C MET A 76 0.16 -5.11 0.67
N SER A 77 -0.66 -5.53 1.63
CA SER A 77 -1.78 -6.43 1.38
C SER A 77 -3.11 -5.68 1.34
N VAL A 78 -4.13 -6.27 0.71
CA VAL A 78 -5.49 -5.72 0.67
C VAL A 78 -6.52 -6.69 1.22
N ASN A 79 -7.57 -6.18 1.86
CA ASN A 79 -8.65 -7.02 2.41
C ASN A 79 -8.09 -8.19 3.23
N ASN A 80 -8.57 -9.42 3.09
CA ASN A 80 -8.08 -10.57 3.89
C ASN A 80 -6.77 -11.20 3.38
N SER A 81 -6.11 -10.67 2.34
CA SER A 81 -4.84 -11.23 1.85
C SER A 81 -3.68 -11.11 2.85
N TRP A 82 -3.80 -10.24 3.86
CA TRP A 82 -2.85 -10.17 4.96
C TRP A 82 -2.77 -11.49 5.75
N SER A 83 -3.82 -12.31 5.73
CA SER A 83 -3.84 -13.63 6.39
C SER A 83 -2.93 -14.65 5.71
N VAL A 84 -2.56 -14.43 4.45
CA VAL A 84 -1.65 -15.29 3.68
C VAL A 84 -0.19 -14.89 3.90
N HIS A 85 0.08 -13.58 3.95
CA HIS A 85 1.37 -13.01 4.29
C HIS A 85 1.18 -11.73 5.09
N ARG A 86 1.79 -11.68 6.29
CA ARG A 86 1.75 -10.51 7.17
C ARG A 86 2.49 -9.34 6.52
N PRO A 87 1.80 -8.27 6.09
CA PRO A 87 2.43 -7.21 5.32
C PRO A 87 3.04 -6.12 6.20
N THR A 88 3.84 -5.24 5.60
CA THR A 88 4.23 -3.96 6.22
C THR A 88 3.05 -2.97 6.23
N LEU A 89 2.34 -2.90 5.11
CA LEU A 89 1.25 -1.95 4.85
C LEU A 89 -0.05 -2.71 4.56
N TRP A 90 -1.20 -2.12 4.87
CA TRP A 90 -2.49 -2.73 4.57
C TRP A 90 -3.54 -1.68 4.23
N THR A 91 -4.46 -2.01 3.33
CA THR A 91 -5.65 -1.19 3.10
C THR A 91 -6.89 -2.02 2.83
N CYS A 92 -8.03 -1.41 3.13
CA CYS A 92 -9.35 -1.95 2.88
C CYS A 92 -10.33 -0.82 2.59
N VAL A 93 -11.52 -1.16 2.13
CA VAL A 93 -12.52 -0.18 1.67
C VAL A 93 -13.96 -0.55 2.03
N ASP A 94 -14.24 -1.84 2.12
CA ASP A 94 -15.53 -2.34 2.58
C ASP A 94 -15.71 -2.15 4.08
N ASP A 95 -16.88 -2.54 4.58
CA ASP A 95 -17.19 -2.50 6.00
C ASP A 95 -16.14 -3.26 6.84
N PRO A 96 -15.59 -2.68 7.92
CA PRO A 96 -14.55 -3.32 8.73
C PRO A 96 -14.91 -4.70 9.25
N GLY A 97 -16.20 -5.00 9.44
CA GLY A 97 -16.66 -6.32 9.83
C GLY A 97 -16.41 -7.42 8.78
N ARG A 98 -16.06 -7.06 7.54
CA ARG A 98 -15.70 -8.02 6.48
C ARG A 98 -14.29 -8.59 6.64
N PHE A 99 -13.46 -8.00 7.49
CA PHE A 99 -12.05 -8.37 7.62
C PHE A 99 -11.77 -9.00 8.98
N ILE A 100 -10.83 -9.95 8.98
CA ILE A 100 -10.42 -10.70 10.17
C ILE A 100 -9.80 -9.72 11.19
N ASP A 101 -10.26 -9.77 12.45
CA ASP A 101 -9.98 -8.76 13.48
C ASP A 101 -8.54 -8.76 14.00
N THR A 102 -7.86 -9.90 13.96
CA THR A 102 -6.47 -10.00 14.42
C THR A 102 -5.52 -9.12 13.60
N GLY A 103 -5.77 -8.97 12.30
CA GLY A 103 -5.00 -8.05 11.43
C GLY A 103 -5.25 -6.58 11.76
N TRP A 104 -6.46 -6.23 12.21
CA TRP A 104 -6.75 -4.90 12.73
C TRP A 104 -5.95 -4.60 14.01
N LYS A 105 -5.77 -5.60 14.87
CA LYS A 105 -5.11 -5.48 16.17
C LYS A 105 -3.58 -5.51 16.09
N ASP A 106 -3.00 -5.99 14.97
CA ASP A 106 -1.55 -6.12 14.82
C ASP A 106 -0.87 -4.73 14.71
N PRO A 107 -0.04 -4.30 15.69
CA PRO A 107 0.57 -2.97 15.66
C PRO A 107 1.69 -2.83 14.63
N GLY A 108 2.27 -3.94 14.14
CA GLY A 108 3.35 -3.90 13.15
C GLY A 108 2.86 -3.79 11.70
N ILE A 109 1.54 -3.75 11.47
CA ILE A 109 0.94 -3.45 10.17
C ILE A 109 0.47 -1.99 10.18
N LEU A 110 1.00 -1.15 9.28
CA LEU A 110 0.45 0.19 9.05
C LEU A 110 -0.78 0.12 8.15
N LYS A 111 -1.90 0.67 8.60
CA LYS A 111 -3.22 0.50 7.98
C LYS A 111 -3.71 1.82 7.42
N PHE A 112 -4.06 1.84 6.14
CA PHE A 112 -4.70 2.97 5.48
C PHE A 112 -6.18 2.66 5.30
N VAL A 113 -7.06 3.47 5.89
CA VAL A 113 -8.49 3.17 5.97
C VAL A 113 -9.33 4.38 5.54
N PRO A 114 -10.44 4.21 4.80
CA PRO A 114 -11.33 5.32 4.50
C PRO A 114 -11.87 5.98 5.77
N THR A 115 -11.93 7.32 5.79
CA THR A 115 -12.50 8.08 6.90
C THR A 115 -13.93 7.66 7.24
N CYS A 116 -14.73 7.22 6.26
CA CYS A 116 -16.10 6.73 6.50
C CYS A 116 -16.16 5.44 7.35
N CYS A 117 -15.03 4.78 7.61
CA CYS A 117 -14.92 3.62 8.47
C CYS A 117 -14.42 3.96 9.89
N TRP A 118 -14.07 5.21 10.18
CA TRP A 118 -13.43 5.66 11.43
C TRP A 118 -14.08 5.14 12.71
N ASP A 119 -15.40 5.30 12.85
CA ASP A 119 -16.12 4.87 14.06
C ASP A 119 -16.73 3.47 13.95
N LYS A 120 -16.55 2.76 12.84
CA LYS A 120 -17.22 1.47 12.65
C LYS A 120 -16.63 0.40 13.56
N ARG A 121 -17.49 -0.52 14.01
CA ARG A 121 -17.07 -1.68 14.82
C ARG A 121 -16.42 -2.72 13.92
N LEU A 122 -15.44 -3.42 14.48
CA LEU A 122 -14.93 -4.64 13.88
C LEU A 122 -15.91 -5.79 14.11
N ARG A 123 -15.71 -6.90 13.41
CA ARG A 123 -16.40 -8.17 13.67
C ARG A 123 -15.39 -9.20 14.13
N ILE A 124 -15.75 -10.01 15.12
CA ILE A 124 -14.94 -11.11 15.62
C ILE A 124 -15.66 -12.43 15.40
N GLN A 125 -14.88 -13.50 15.22
CA GLN A 125 -15.36 -14.87 15.20
C GLN A 125 -15.08 -15.49 16.57
N ASN A 126 -16.10 -16.06 17.19
CA ASN A 126 -15.97 -16.81 18.44
C ASN A 126 -15.38 -18.21 18.16
N PRO A 127 -14.89 -18.94 19.19
CA PRO A 127 -14.35 -20.29 19.02
C PRO A 127 -15.32 -21.29 18.38
N ASP A 128 -16.63 -21.09 18.55
CA ASP A 128 -17.71 -21.89 17.95
C ASP A 128 -18.03 -21.50 16.48
N GLY A 129 -17.27 -20.57 15.90
CA GLY A 129 -17.45 -20.08 14.54
C GLY A 129 -18.50 -18.98 14.38
N THR A 130 -19.27 -18.65 15.44
CA THR A 130 -20.29 -17.60 15.39
C THR A 130 -19.67 -16.21 15.27
N MET A 131 -20.35 -15.32 14.55
CA MET A 131 -19.89 -13.96 14.29
C MET A 131 -20.59 -12.96 15.21
N ARG A 132 -19.84 -12.03 15.81
CA ARG A 132 -20.41 -10.90 16.57
C ARG A 132 -19.62 -9.61 16.39
N ASN A 133 -20.24 -8.49 16.74
CA ASN A 133 -19.53 -7.21 16.79
C ASN A 133 -18.45 -7.23 17.88
N SER A 134 -17.27 -6.76 17.53
CA SER A 134 -16.17 -6.51 18.47
C SER A 134 -16.56 -5.42 19.48
N ALA A 135 -15.94 -5.41 20.66
CA ALA A 135 -15.94 -4.27 21.57
C ALA A 135 -15.26 -3.02 20.95
N PHE A 136 -14.33 -3.26 20.03
CA PHE A 136 -13.46 -2.24 19.46
C PHE A 136 -13.98 -1.66 18.14
N ARG A 137 -13.63 -0.39 17.93
CA ARG A 137 -13.84 0.37 16.70
C ARG A 137 -12.53 0.58 15.96
N VAL A 138 -12.62 0.91 14.68
CA VAL A 138 -11.44 1.15 13.82
C VAL A 138 -10.51 2.21 14.42
N ARG A 139 -11.02 3.34 14.91
CA ARG A 139 -10.20 4.39 15.53
C ARG A 139 -9.39 3.96 16.76
N GLN A 140 -9.74 2.83 17.38
CA GLN A 140 -9.04 2.29 18.55
C GLN A 140 -7.95 1.28 18.16
N MET A 141 -7.81 0.98 16.86
CA MET A 141 -6.81 0.05 16.38
C MET A 141 -5.44 0.72 16.24
N PRO A 142 -4.35 0.01 16.55
CA PRO A 142 -3.02 0.57 16.42
C PRO A 142 -2.66 0.79 14.95
N SER A 143 -1.80 1.77 14.71
CA SER A 143 -1.17 2.02 13.41
C SER A 143 -2.20 2.23 12.29
N VAL A 144 -3.27 2.98 12.56
CA VAL A 144 -4.28 3.36 11.55
C VAL A 144 -4.10 4.82 11.15
N LEU A 145 -4.05 5.04 9.84
CA LEU A 145 -4.18 6.34 9.21
C LEU A 145 -5.41 6.36 8.30
N PHE A 146 -6.16 7.45 8.34
CA PHE A 146 -7.38 7.62 7.55
C PHE A 146 -7.13 8.42 6.28
N PHE A 147 -7.86 8.10 5.22
CA PHE A 147 -7.83 8.86 3.97
C PHE A 147 -9.25 9.17 3.47
N ARG A 148 -9.37 10.26 2.70
CA ARG A 148 -10.62 10.58 2.00
C ARG A 148 -10.74 9.73 0.73
N ARG A 149 -11.70 8.81 0.70
CA ARG A 149 -12.03 8.01 -0.47
C ARG A 149 -12.85 8.82 -1.49
N ALA A 150 -12.63 8.58 -2.77
CA ALA A 150 -13.50 9.02 -3.85
C ALA A 150 -14.23 7.83 -4.49
N ASP A 151 -15.49 8.06 -4.81
CA ASP A 151 -16.37 7.11 -5.49
C ASP A 151 -16.56 7.48 -6.98
N HIS A 152 -15.72 8.36 -7.52
CA HIS A 152 -15.68 8.72 -8.93
C HIS A 152 -14.29 8.43 -9.50
N PHE A 153 -14.24 7.82 -10.68
CA PHE A 153 -12.98 7.47 -11.33
C PHE A 153 -12.64 8.47 -12.45
N ASP A 154 -11.48 9.09 -12.32
CA ASP A 154 -10.89 9.96 -13.33
C ASP A 154 -9.44 9.53 -13.56
N HIS A 155 -9.15 8.97 -14.73
CA HIS A 155 -7.81 8.47 -15.04
C HIS A 155 -6.77 9.59 -15.14
N GLU A 156 -7.16 10.80 -15.55
CA GLU A 156 -6.26 11.95 -15.68
C GLU A 156 -5.85 12.50 -14.31
N ARG A 157 -6.76 12.43 -13.33
CA ARG A 157 -6.55 12.92 -11.97
C ARG A 157 -6.17 11.82 -10.99
N PHE A 158 -6.11 10.56 -11.41
CA PHE A 158 -5.93 9.43 -10.51
C PHE A 158 -4.73 9.59 -9.58
N LEU A 159 -3.56 9.95 -10.11
CA LEU A 159 -2.31 10.12 -9.34
C LEU A 159 -2.14 11.48 -8.66
N THR A 160 -2.92 12.49 -9.06
CA THR A 160 -2.71 13.90 -8.67
C THR A 160 -3.83 14.46 -7.80
N GLY A 161 -5.00 13.80 -7.77
CA GLY A 161 -6.13 14.17 -6.95
C GLY A 161 -5.82 14.12 -5.45
N ASP A 162 -6.60 14.87 -4.68
CA ASP A 162 -6.51 15.00 -3.22
C ASP A 162 -7.30 13.91 -2.45
N SER A 163 -7.83 12.92 -3.18
CA SER A 163 -8.61 11.81 -2.66
C SER A 163 -8.13 10.49 -3.28
N VAL A 164 -8.61 9.37 -2.73
CA VAL A 164 -8.22 8.03 -3.15
C VAL A 164 -9.37 7.35 -3.90
N PRO A 165 -9.30 7.20 -5.23
CA PRO A 165 -10.38 6.60 -6.02
C PRO A 165 -10.50 5.10 -5.74
N TRP A 166 -11.69 4.65 -5.36
CA TRP A 166 -12.02 3.23 -5.21
C TRP A 166 -12.61 2.60 -6.48
N GLY A 167 -12.80 3.39 -7.52
CA GLY A 167 -13.56 3.05 -8.72
C GLY A 167 -14.65 4.08 -8.92
N ASN A 168 -15.79 3.65 -9.44
CA ASN A 168 -16.88 4.56 -9.77
C ASN A 168 -18.20 4.15 -9.09
N ASP A 169 -19.11 5.09 -8.95
CA ASP A 169 -20.47 4.85 -8.48
C ASP A 169 -21.35 4.28 -9.60
N ALA A 170 -22.45 3.63 -9.23
CA ALA A 170 -23.31 2.93 -10.20
C ALA A 170 -24.24 3.86 -10.99
N LYS A 171 -24.32 5.15 -10.65
CA LYS A 171 -25.29 6.11 -11.20
C LYS A 171 -24.69 6.95 -12.32
N HIS A 172 -23.42 7.31 -12.23
CA HIS A 172 -22.76 8.19 -13.20
C HIS A 172 -21.65 7.43 -13.92
N ALA A 173 -21.42 7.74 -15.19
CA ALA A 173 -20.29 7.19 -15.93
C ALA A 173 -18.97 7.85 -15.47
N ASP A 174 -17.89 7.07 -15.44
CA ASP A 174 -16.54 7.59 -15.20
C ASP A 174 -15.94 8.23 -16.46
N SER A 175 -14.71 8.73 -16.34
CA SER A 175 -13.92 9.28 -17.46
C SER A 175 -13.72 8.33 -18.66
N LEU A 176 -14.08 7.04 -18.54
CA LEU A 176 -14.01 6.02 -19.60
C LEU A 176 -15.39 5.49 -20.02
N GLY A 177 -16.48 6.12 -19.54
CA GLY A 177 -17.85 5.68 -19.81
C GLY A 177 -18.32 4.49 -18.97
N ILE A 178 -17.58 4.07 -17.94
CA ILE A 178 -17.89 2.87 -17.13
C ILE A 178 -18.65 3.29 -15.86
N THR A 179 -19.79 2.66 -15.59
CA THR A 179 -20.54 2.81 -14.34
C THR A 179 -20.18 1.73 -13.33
N GLY A 180 -20.18 2.09 -12.05
CA GLY A 180 -19.89 1.18 -10.94
C GLY A 180 -18.45 0.65 -10.98
N LYS A 181 -18.30 -0.63 -10.61
CA LYS A 181 -17.04 -1.37 -10.58
C LYS A 181 -16.02 -0.76 -9.62
N ARG A 182 -15.81 -1.41 -8.49
CA ARG A 182 -14.96 -0.89 -7.42
C ARG A 182 -13.93 -1.93 -7.03
N SER A 183 -12.70 -1.49 -6.79
CA SER A 183 -11.59 -2.37 -6.46
C SER A 183 -10.62 -1.71 -5.50
N VAL A 184 -10.31 -2.41 -4.41
CA VAL A 184 -9.28 -2.01 -3.46
C VAL A 184 -7.89 -1.92 -4.10
N MET A 185 -7.66 -2.59 -5.25
CA MET A 185 -6.40 -2.48 -5.99
C MET A 185 -6.15 -1.05 -6.49
N LEU A 186 -7.19 -0.32 -6.91
CA LEU A 186 -7.07 1.10 -7.29
C LEU A 186 -6.63 1.95 -6.10
N VAL A 187 -7.23 1.71 -4.93
CA VAL A 187 -6.88 2.37 -3.68
C VAL A 187 -5.42 2.11 -3.30
N ALA A 188 -5.00 0.84 -3.33
CA ALA A 188 -3.63 0.45 -2.99
C ALA A 188 -2.60 1.10 -3.93
N LEU A 189 -2.83 1.09 -5.24
CA LEU A 189 -1.91 1.74 -6.20
C LEU A 189 -1.81 3.25 -6.00
N ARG A 190 -2.93 3.92 -5.74
CA ARG A 190 -2.92 5.36 -5.43
C ARG A 190 -2.14 5.67 -4.15
N LEU A 191 -2.33 4.86 -3.11
CA LEU A 191 -1.61 5.00 -1.84
C LEU A 191 -0.11 4.72 -2.02
N LEU A 192 0.28 3.66 -2.74
CA LEU A 192 1.68 3.34 -3.01
C LEU A 192 2.38 4.46 -3.80
N HIS A 193 1.71 5.05 -4.79
CA HIS A 193 2.23 6.24 -5.47
C HIS A 193 2.38 7.43 -4.51
N HIS A 194 1.37 7.72 -3.67
CA HIS A 194 1.46 8.80 -2.69
C HIS A 194 2.65 8.62 -1.74
N LEU A 195 2.82 7.38 -1.25
CA LEU A 195 3.94 6.98 -0.40
C LEU A 195 5.30 7.10 -1.11
N GLY A 196 5.32 7.27 -2.44
CA GLY A 196 6.53 7.55 -3.22
C GLY A 196 7.22 6.34 -3.81
N PHE A 197 6.60 5.16 -3.78
CA PHE A 197 7.15 3.99 -4.46
C PHE A 197 7.27 4.27 -5.95
N GLY A 198 8.42 3.94 -6.54
CA GLY A 198 8.66 4.06 -7.98
C GLY A 198 8.34 2.77 -8.74
N THR A 199 8.25 1.64 -8.06
CA THR A 199 7.92 0.35 -8.68
C THR A 199 7.03 -0.48 -7.75
N VAL A 200 5.97 -1.06 -8.28
CA VAL A 200 5.06 -1.96 -7.56
C VAL A 200 5.01 -3.31 -8.27
N TYR A 201 5.35 -4.38 -7.56
CA TYR A 201 5.26 -5.77 -8.03
C TYR A 201 3.95 -6.40 -7.57
N LEU A 202 3.13 -6.91 -8.49
CA LEU A 202 1.82 -7.48 -8.19
C LEU A 202 1.91 -8.98 -7.92
N LEU A 203 1.33 -9.43 -6.82
CA LEU A 203 1.16 -10.84 -6.45
C LEU A 203 -0.31 -11.16 -6.18
N GLY A 204 -0.76 -12.38 -6.48
CA GLY A 204 -2.18 -12.75 -6.35
C GLY A 204 -3.09 -11.96 -7.30
N CYS A 205 -2.54 -11.41 -8.38
CA CYS A 205 -3.21 -10.57 -9.36
C CYS A 205 -3.78 -11.40 -10.51
N ASP A 206 -4.55 -12.44 -10.20
CA ASP A 206 -4.95 -13.45 -11.18
C ASP A 206 -5.88 -12.92 -12.28
N PHE A 207 -6.77 -11.96 -11.97
CA PHE A 207 -7.76 -11.41 -12.91
C PHE A 207 -8.69 -12.43 -13.56
N LYS A 208 -8.81 -13.60 -12.91
CA LYS A 208 -9.76 -14.64 -13.25
C LYS A 208 -10.26 -15.30 -11.98
N MET A 209 -11.56 -15.52 -11.90
CA MET A 209 -12.16 -16.32 -10.83
C MET A 209 -12.99 -17.45 -11.43
N ALA A 210 -12.80 -18.66 -10.89
CA ALA A 210 -13.56 -19.86 -11.21
C ALA A 210 -13.88 -20.64 -9.93
N ALA A 211 -14.68 -21.70 -10.02
CA ALA A 211 -15.12 -22.47 -8.84
C ALA A 211 -13.94 -23.16 -8.11
N ASP A 212 -12.99 -23.65 -8.89
CA ASP A 212 -11.70 -24.24 -8.49
C ASP A 212 -10.59 -23.20 -8.29
N ARG A 213 -10.77 -21.99 -8.84
CA ARG A 213 -9.81 -20.88 -8.80
C ARG A 213 -10.39 -19.66 -8.09
N ARG A 214 -10.51 -19.72 -6.75
CA ARG A 214 -11.09 -18.68 -5.89
C ARG A 214 -10.04 -17.75 -5.29
N TYR A 215 -9.95 -17.63 -3.97
CA TYR A 215 -8.90 -16.85 -3.30
C TYR A 215 -7.81 -17.78 -2.76
N ALA A 216 -6.67 -17.21 -2.39
CA ALA A 216 -5.57 -17.92 -1.73
C ALA A 216 -5.86 -18.31 -0.26
N PHE A 217 -7.05 -17.99 0.25
CA PHE A 217 -7.53 -18.33 1.59
C PHE A 217 -8.94 -18.91 1.46
N ASP A 218 -9.34 -19.70 2.47
CA ASP A 218 -10.65 -20.36 2.45
C ASP A 218 -11.78 -19.34 2.52
N GLU A 219 -12.58 -19.32 1.46
CA GLU A 219 -13.72 -18.44 1.29
C GLU A 219 -14.63 -19.03 0.20
N HIS A 220 -15.89 -19.27 0.57
CA HIS A 220 -16.90 -19.68 -0.39
C HIS A 220 -17.27 -18.51 -1.33
N ARG A 221 -17.44 -18.81 -2.63
CA ARG A 221 -17.92 -17.85 -3.63
C ARG A 221 -19.04 -18.46 -4.44
N ALA A 222 -20.23 -17.88 -4.31
CA ALA A 222 -21.38 -18.28 -5.10
C ALA A 222 -21.16 -18.03 -6.61
N PRO A 223 -21.76 -18.82 -7.51
CA PRO A 223 -21.54 -18.71 -8.96
C PRO A 223 -21.85 -17.31 -9.54
N ASN A 224 -22.87 -16.64 -9.02
CA ASN A 224 -23.23 -15.27 -9.42
C ASN A 224 -22.14 -14.24 -9.03
N ALA A 225 -21.52 -14.40 -7.86
CA ALA A 225 -20.41 -13.57 -7.41
C ALA A 225 -19.16 -13.79 -8.28
N ILE A 226 -18.89 -15.03 -8.69
CA ILE A 226 -17.81 -15.36 -9.63
C ILE A 226 -18.03 -14.65 -10.97
N ARG A 227 -19.24 -14.75 -11.55
CA ARG A 227 -19.58 -14.05 -12.79
C ARG A 227 -19.42 -12.53 -12.66
N HIS A 228 -19.93 -11.95 -11.57
CA HIS A 228 -19.81 -10.52 -11.31
C HIS A 228 -18.35 -10.05 -11.20
N ASN A 229 -17.50 -10.84 -10.54
CA ASN A 229 -16.08 -10.54 -10.39
C ASN A 229 -15.35 -10.54 -11.74
N ASN A 230 -15.65 -11.48 -12.64
CA ASN A 230 -15.01 -11.49 -13.96
C ASN A 230 -15.41 -10.25 -14.79
N VAL A 231 -16.69 -9.82 -14.78
CA VAL A 231 -17.10 -8.56 -15.43
C VAL A 231 -16.43 -7.34 -14.79
N LEU A 232 -16.19 -7.38 -13.47
CA LEU A 232 -15.40 -6.36 -12.78
C LEU A 232 -13.94 -6.36 -13.27
N TYR A 233 -13.32 -7.52 -13.47
CA TYR A 233 -11.94 -7.63 -13.96
C TYR A 233 -11.79 -7.04 -15.37
N ASP A 234 -12.73 -7.29 -16.28
CA ASP A 234 -12.72 -6.69 -17.63
C ASP A 234 -12.76 -5.15 -17.56
N SER A 235 -13.61 -4.61 -16.69
CA SER A 235 -13.74 -3.16 -16.50
C SER A 235 -12.48 -2.55 -15.86
N LEU A 236 -11.85 -3.28 -14.94
CA LEU A 236 -10.60 -2.86 -14.31
C LEU A 236 -9.43 -2.91 -15.29
N ALA A 237 -9.36 -3.91 -16.17
CA ALA A 237 -8.31 -3.98 -17.21
C ALA A 237 -8.32 -2.72 -18.07
N ARG A 238 -9.50 -2.29 -18.54
CA ARG A 238 -9.68 -1.03 -19.30
C ARG A 238 -9.22 0.20 -18.52
N ARG A 239 -9.52 0.27 -17.21
CA ARG A 239 -9.05 1.37 -16.35
C ARG A 239 -7.53 1.35 -16.19
N PHE A 240 -6.92 0.18 -16.04
CA PHE A 240 -5.47 0.06 -15.91
C PHE A 240 -4.74 0.40 -17.21
N GLU A 241 -5.29 0.01 -18.36
CA GLU A 241 -4.80 0.44 -19.67
C GLU A 241 -4.79 1.97 -19.80
N ALA A 242 -5.90 2.63 -19.44
CA ALA A 242 -5.99 4.09 -19.45
C ALA A 242 -5.03 4.77 -18.46
N LEU A 243 -4.67 4.11 -17.36
CA LEU A 243 -3.74 4.64 -16.36
C LEU A 243 -2.27 4.55 -16.76
N ARG A 244 -1.88 3.65 -17.69
CA ARG A 244 -0.46 3.43 -18.05
C ARG A 244 0.27 4.71 -18.46
N PRO A 245 -0.26 5.57 -19.36
CA PRO A 245 0.47 6.79 -19.76
C PRO A 245 0.69 7.76 -18.58
N HIS A 246 -0.24 7.80 -17.63
CA HIS A 246 -0.11 8.62 -16.42
C HIS A 246 0.92 8.03 -15.46
N PHE A 247 0.97 6.71 -15.34
CA PHE A 247 1.97 5.98 -14.57
C PHE A 247 3.38 6.26 -15.11
N ASP A 248 3.57 6.19 -16.43
CA ASP A 248 4.84 6.48 -17.10
C ASP A 248 5.29 7.93 -16.87
N LYS A 249 4.38 8.90 -17.05
CA LYS A 249 4.64 10.33 -16.78
C LYS A 249 5.12 10.58 -15.35
N HIS A 250 4.61 9.79 -14.40
CA HIS A 250 4.96 9.88 -12.99
C HIS A 250 6.15 8.99 -12.57
N ARG A 251 6.74 8.23 -13.51
CA ARG A 251 7.77 7.22 -13.23
C ARG A 251 7.31 6.20 -12.17
N PHE A 252 6.04 5.85 -12.21
CA PHE A 252 5.39 4.90 -11.32
C PHE A 252 5.15 3.58 -12.07
N ARG A 253 6.06 2.63 -11.94
CA ARG A 253 5.98 1.36 -12.68
C ARG A 253 5.14 0.36 -11.91
N VAL A 254 4.27 -0.36 -12.61
CA VAL A 254 3.54 -1.52 -12.06
C VAL A 254 3.91 -2.72 -12.91
N ILE A 255 4.34 -3.80 -12.24
CA ILE A 255 4.86 -5.01 -12.88
C ILE A 255 4.12 -6.20 -12.29
N ASN A 256 3.58 -7.06 -13.15
CA ASN A 256 2.82 -8.23 -12.75
C ASN A 256 3.75 -9.45 -12.56
N CYS A 257 3.82 -9.95 -11.34
CA CYS A 257 4.63 -11.10 -10.95
C CYS A 257 3.77 -12.32 -10.59
N SER A 258 2.47 -12.29 -10.90
CA SER A 258 1.53 -13.35 -10.55
C SER A 258 1.51 -14.45 -11.63
N PRO A 259 1.91 -15.70 -11.31
CA PRO A 259 1.81 -16.82 -12.24
C PRO A 259 0.39 -16.98 -12.81
N GLY A 260 0.28 -17.18 -14.13
CA GLY A 260 -1.00 -17.44 -14.80
C GLY A 260 -2.02 -16.29 -14.72
N SER A 261 -1.62 -15.07 -14.39
CA SER A 261 -2.51 -13.90 -14.39
C SER A 261 -3.09 -13.63 -15.79
N GLU A 262 -4.37 -13.27 -15.85
CA GLU A 262 -5.05 -12.82 -17.08
C GLU A 262 -4.93 -11.29 -17.28
N LEU A 263 -4.38 -10.52 -16.33
CA LEU A 263 -4.17 -9.07 -16.49
C LEU A 263 -3.01 -8.78 -17.46
N GLN A 264 -3.30 -8.12 -18.57
CA GLN A 264 -2.32 -7.76 -19.60
C GLN A 264 -1.92 -6.28 -19.59
N ALA A 265 -2.54 -5.45 -18.74
CA ALA A 265 -2.30 -4.01 -18.71
C ALA A 265 -0.90 -3.61 -18.21
N PHE A 266 -0.12 -4.53 -17.64
CA PHE A 266 1.18 -4.25 -17.03
C PHE A 266 2.24 -5.24 -17.51
N ASP A 267 3.49 -4.78 -17.56
CA ASP A 267 4.65 -5.62 -17.91
C ASP A 267 4.77 -6.79 -16.92
N ARG A 268 5.37 -7.89 -17.35
CA ARG A 268 5.56 -9.09 -16.52
C ARG A 268 7.01 -9.25 -16.08
N MET A 269 7.18 -9.87 -14.91
CA MET A 269 8.49 -10.26 -14.38
C MET A 269 8.32 -11.48 -13.48
N ASP A 270 9.26 -12.41 -13.54
CA ASP A 270 9.28 -13.56 -12.62
C ASP A 270 9.43 -13.10 -11.17
N PHE A 271 8.78 -13.83 -10.25
CA PHE A 271 8.77 -13.51 -8.83
C PHE A 271 10.18 -13.40 -8.24
N ASP A 272 11.06 -14.37 -8.51
CA ASP A 272 12.42 -14.38 -7.97
C ASP A 272 13.26 -13.20 -8.48
N ALA A 273 13.05 -12.79 -9.73
CA ALA A 273 13.69 -11.61 -10.31
C ALA A 273 13.22 -10.32 -9.62
N ALA A 274 11.91 -10.22 -9.34
CA ALA A 274 11.35 -9.10 -8.59
C ALA A 274 11.89 -9.02 -7.15
N VAL A 275 12.01 -10.16 -6.45
CA VAL A 275 12.59 -10.23 -5.10
C VAL A 275 14.05 -9.79 -5.13
N LYS A 276 14.84 -10.28 -6.09
CA LYS A 276 16.25 -9.89 -6.25
C LYS A 276 16.36 -8.38 -6.48
N ALA A 277 15.54 -7.82 -7.37
CA ALA A 277 15.53 -6.38 -7.65
C ALA A 277 15.13 -5.55 -6.42
N ALA A 278 14.06 -5.94 -5.71
CA ALA A 278 13.55 -5.19 -4.56
C ALA A 278 14.50 -5.20 -3.36
N SER A 279 15.20 -6.31 -3.14
CA SER A 279 16.13 -6.48 -2.01
C SER A 279 17.55 -5.97 -2.26
N ALA A 280 17.88 -5.62 -3.52
CA ALA A 280 19.27 -5.42 -3.96
C ALA A 280 20.07 -4.42 -3.11
N GLU A 281 19.47 -3.27 -2.75
CA GLU A 281 20.16 -2.23 -1.97
C GLU A 281 20.48 -2.66 -0.54
N CYS A 282 19.65 -3.53 0.04
CA CYS A 282 19.80 -4.03 1.40
C CYS A 282 20.41 -5.44 1.46
N GLY A 283 20.86 -5.98 0.33
CA GLY A 283 21.43 -7.33 0.24
C GLY A 283 22.90 -7.42 0.70
N LYS A 284 23.56 -6.30 0.98
CA LYS A 284 24.95 -6.28 1.45
C LYS A 284 25.05 -6.90 2.86
N PRO A 285 26.11 -7.67 3.17
CA PRO A 285 26.38 -8.11 4.53
C PRO A 285 26.44 -6.93 5.50
N VAL A 286 25.81 -7.09 6.66
CA VAL A 286 25.83 -6.08 7.73
C VAL A 286 27.03 -6.35 8.62
N SER A 287 28.02 -5.46 8.60
CA SER A 287 29.11 -5.43 9.58
C SER A 287 28.94 -4.20 10.47
N THR A 288 29.07 -4.38 11.78
CA THR A 288 29.01 -3.29 12.77
C THR A 288 30.40 -2.76 13.16
N GLN A 289 31.47 -3.37 12.65
CA GLN A 289 32.84 -2.99 12.99
C GLN A 289 33.16 -1.57 12.50
N GLY A 290 33.70 -0.73 13.39
CA GLY A 290 34.18 0.62 13.08
C GLY A 290 33.11 1.70 12.87
N TRP A 291 31.80 1.40 12.95
CA TRP A 291 30.75 2.41 12.67
C TRP A 291 30.66 3.54 13.69
N TYR A 292 31.20 3.35 14.90
CA TYR A 292 31.29 4.40 15.92
C TYR A 292 32.67 5.08 15.96
N GLU A 293 33.63 4.57 15.17
CA GLU A 293 34.94 5.19 15.08
C GLU A 293 34.86 6.40 14.12
N PRO A 294 35.47 7.54 14.47
CA PRO A 294 35.49 8.68 13.57
C PRO A 294 36.22 8.31 12.28
N ASN A 295 35.74 8.85 11.15
CA ASN A 295 36.45 8.72 9.88
C ASN A 295 37.91 9.17 10.05
N PRO A 296 38.88 8.45 9.47
CA PRO A 296 40.26 8.90 9.45
C PRO A 296 40.33 10.33 8.93
N LYS A 297 41.08 11.20 9.60
CA LYS A 297 41.34 12.55 9.08
C LYS A 297 42.04 12.39 7.72
N PRO A 298 41.68 13.18 6.70
CA PRO A 298 42.42 13.19 5.44
C PRO A 298 43.90 13.34 5.75
N GLN A 299 44.75 12.44 5.23
CA GLN A 299 46.20 12.64 5.31
C GLN A 299 46.52 13.96 4.62
N GLU A 300 47.08 14.92 5.35
CA GLU A 300 47.68 16.09 4.72
C GLU A 300 48.74 15.57 3.76
N ALA A 301 48.49 15.71 2.45
CA ALA A 301 49.48 15.39 1.44
C ALA A 301 50.76 16.15 1.81
N ALA A 302 51.82 15.39 2.09
CA ALA A 302 53.13 15.94 2.41
C ALA A 302 53.51 16.95 1.31
N ARG A 303 53.74 18.19 1.75
CA ARG A 303 54.23 19.29 0.91
C ARG A 303 55.61 18.97 0.37
#